data_AF-A4BBC0-F1
#
_entry.id   AF-A4BBC0-F1
#
_cell.length_a   1.000
_cell.length_b   1.000
_cell.length_c   1.000
_cell.angle_alpha   90.00
_cell.angle_beta   90.00
_cell.angle_gamma   90.00
#
_symmetry.space_group_name_H-M   'P 1'
#
loop_
_entity.id
_entity.type
_entity.pdbx_description
1 polymer ?
#
loop_
_entity_poly.entity_id
_entity_poly.type
_entity_poly.pdbx_seq_one_letter_code
_entity_poly.pdbx_strand_id
1 'polypeptide(L)'
;MKILCDTHSHTVASTHAFSTVNDYIRDAKAKGLQLFSVTDHAPAMPDSPHPWHFGNMKVIPRVVDNIGILRGIEANILPEPFEQTGKWVDLPSGMMAYLDFAIASFHEPVIAPRSRQENTRMMINAIESGLVQIVGHPGNPNYPIDQDEVVRAAKDNNVLLEINNSSFYMSRTGSNEHCTSLLEVVDRHDWKISVGSDAHISLEVGHFDYAIEAIRKVGFPEDRIATLNPARFLAFLGEHDKPVSAELNEWATSLSA
;
A
#
# COMPACT_ATOMS: atom_id res chain seq x y z
N MET A 1 15.79 -8.22 10.82
CA MET A 1 14.50 -7.60 10.47
C MET A 1 13.30 -8.52 10.64
N LYS A 2 12.26 -7.98 11.29
CA LYS A 2 10.89 -8.48 11.35
C LYS A 2 9.96 -7.31 11.03
N ILE A 3 9.09 -7.47 10.03
CA ILE A 3 8.10 -6.46 9.62
C ILE A 3 6.80 -6.78 10.34
N LEU A 4 6.24 -5.82 11.07
CA LEU A 4 5.09 -6.03 11.96
C LEU A 4 3.79 -5.39 11.45
N CYS A 5 3.87 -4.64 10.36
CA CYS A 5 2.72 -4.03 9.69
C CYS A 5 2.53 -4.60 8.29
N ASP A 6 1.30 -4.91 7.92
CA ASP A 6 0.93 -5.21 6.54
C ASP A 6 -0.05 -4.14 6.01
N THR A 7 0.39 -3.40 5.01
CA THR A 7 -0.37 -2.26 4.49
C THR A 7 -1.18 -2.57 3.24
N HIS A 8 -1.22 -3.83 2.78
CA HIS A 8 -1.90 -4.16 1.53
C HIS A 8 -2.60 -5.51 1.60
N SER A 9 -3.92 -5.51 1.72
CA SER A 9 -4.74 -6.73 1.69
C SER A 9 -6.17 -6.48 1.21
N HIS A 10 -6.80 -7.52 0.65
CA HIS A 10 -8.09 -7.49 -0.02
C HIS A 10 -9.09 -8.46 0.61
N THR A 11 -10.35 -8.05 0.70
CA THR A 11 -11.41 -8.84 1.34
C THR A 11 -12.40 -9.38 0.32
N VAL A 12 -13.36 -10.19 0.78
CA VAL A 12 -14.53 -10.64 -0.01
C VAL A 12 -15.39 -9.52 -0.60
N ALA A 13 -15.06 -8.25 -0.34
CA ALA A 13 -15.61 -7.11 -1.04
C ALA A 13 -15.29 -7.13 -2.55
N SER A 14 -14.17 -7.77 -2.94
CA SER A 14 -13.88 -8.18 -4.31
C SER A 14 -14.02 -9.70 -4.44
N THR A 15 -14.67 -10.22 -5.48
CA THR A 15 -14.96 -11.66 -5.58
C THR A 15 -13.74 -12.53 -5.87
N HIS A 16 -12.65 -11.94 -6.36
CA HIS A 16 -11.33 -12.59 -6.50
C HIS A 16 -10.49 -12.60 -5.21
N ALA A 17 -11.03 -12.11 -4.09
CA ALA A 17 -10.47 -12.26 -2.76
C ALA A 17 -11.42 -13.04 -1.84
N PHE A 18 -10.87 -13.76 -0.86
CA PHE A 18 -11.55 -14.89 -0.22
C PHE A 18 -11.59 -14.82 1.31
N SER A 19 -11.33 -13.65 1.90
CA SER A 19 -11.24 -13.49 3.35
C SER A 19 -12.01 -12.28 3.87
N THR A 20 -12.57 -12.42 5.07
CA THR A 20 -13.26 -11.34 5.77
C THR A 20 -12.31 -10.58 6.69
N VAL A 21 -12.72 -9.40 7.18
CA VAL A 21 -11.96 -8.65 8.20
C VAL A 21 -11.62 -9.53 9.43
N ASN A 22 -12.54 -10.41 9.85
CA ASN A 22 -12.31 -11.30 10.99
C ASN A 22 -11.26 -12.39 10.69
N ASP A 23 -11.19 -12.87 9.45
CA ASP A 23 -10.14 -13.81 9.03
C ASP A 23 -8.76 -13.15 9.11
N TYR A 24 -8.64 -11.89 8.65
CA TYR A 24 -7.41 -11.12 8.78
C TYR A 24 -7.02 -10.88 10.24
N ILE A 25 -7.95 -10.52 11.13
CA ILE A 25 -7.65 -10.36 12.57
C ILE A 25 -7.06 -11.65 13.15
N ARG A 26 -7.71 -12.79 12.88
CA ARG A 26 -7.27 -14.12 13.35
C ARG A 26 -5.87 -14.44 12.86
N ASP A 27 -5.62 -14.30 11.55
CA ASP A 27 -4.37 -14.76 10.95
C ASP A 27 -3.21 -13.77 11.19
N ALA A 28 -3.49 -12.47 11.26
CA ALA A 28 -2.52 -11.45 11.69
C ALA A 28 -2.01 -11.74 13.11
N LYS A 29 -2.92 -12.04 14.04
CA LYS A 29 -2.59 -12.44 15.41
C LYS A 29 -1.76 -13.74 15.44
N ALA A 30 -2.17 -14.76 14.69
CA ALA A 30 -1.47 -16.04 14.63
C ALA A 30 -0.04 -15.91 14.10
N LYS A 31 0.20 -14.96 13.18
CA LYS A 31 1.51 -14.66 12.60
C LYS A 31 2.31 -13.63 13.39
N GLY A 32 1.74 -13.08 14.47
CA GLY A 32 2.39 -12.08 15.31
C GLY A 32 2.66 -10.76 14.58
N LEU A 33 1.80 -10.40 13.62
CA LEU A 33 1.66 -9.01 13.18
C LEU A 33 1.10 -8.17 14.32
N GLN A 34 1.33 -6.87 14.25
CA GLN A 34 0.75 -5.90 15.18
C GLN A 34 -0.29 -5.04 14.50
N LEU A 35 -0.15 -4.79 13.20
CA LEU A 35 -1.04 -3.93 12.44
C LEU A 35 -1.29 -4.51 11.05
N PHE A 36 -2.52 -4.44 10.57
CA PHE A 36 -2.83 -4.67 9.17
C PHE A 36 -3.83 -3.64 8.66
N SER A 37 -3.98 -3.54 7.34
CA SER A 37 -4.98 -2.68 6.71
C SER A 37 -5.88 -3.45 5.76
N VAL A 38 -7.14 -3.04 5.69
CA VAL A 38 -8.03 -3.39 4.59
C VAL A 38 -7.88 -2.34 3.50
N THR A 39 -7.49 -2.74 2.30
CA THR A 39 -7.20 -1.86 1.15
C THR A 39 -7.81 -2.42 -0.13
N ASP A 40 -9.10 -2.77 -0.07
CA ASP A 40 -9.84 -3.27 -1.23
C ASP A 40 -9.73 -2.31 -2.43
N HIS A 41 -9.80 -2.87 -3.65
CA HIS A 41 -9.71 -2.11 -4.89
C HIS A 41 -10.78 -1.02 -5.01
N ALA A 42 -10.39 0.13 -5.55
CA ALA A 42 -11.30 1.23 -5.80
C ALA A 42 -12.29 0.95 -6.97
N PRO A 43 -13.43 1.69 -7.01
CA PRO A 43 -14.60 1.37 -7.83
C PRO A 43 -14.42 1.26 -9.36
N ALA A 44 -13.34 1.80 -9.94
CA ALA A 44 -13.11 1.67 -11.38
C ALA A 44 -12.72 0.24 -11.78
N MET A 45 -12.21 -0.57 -10.85
CA MET A 45 -11.85 -1.96 -11.08
C MET A 45 -13.13 -2.82 -11.22
N PRO A 46 -13.29 -3.66 -12.26
CA PRO A 46 -14.57 -4.33 -12.54
C PRO A 46 -15.15 -5.22 -11.42
N ASP A 47 -14.28 -5.81 -10.59
CA ASP A 47 -14.66 -6.69 -9.46
C ASP A 47 -14.51 -6.01 -8.10
N SER A 48 -14.52 -4.67 -8.06
CA SER A 48 -14.40 -3.89 -6.83
C SER A 48 -15.74 -3.67 -6.11
N PRO A 49 -15.71 -3.37 -4.80
CA PRO A 49 -16.92 -3.02 -4.06
C PRO A 49 -17.48 -1.64 -4.41
N HIS A 50 -18.74 -1.44 -4.05
CA HIS A 50 -19.40 -0.14 -4.09
C HIS A 50 -18.67 0.89 -3.18
N PRO A 51 -18.61 2.21 -3.53
CA PRO A 51 -17.97 3.25 -2.71
C PRO A 51 -18.42 3.30 -1.23
N TRP A 52 -19.63 2.84 -0.92
CA TRP A 52 -20.13 2.76 0.46
C TRP A 52 -19.34 1.79 1.34
N HIS A 53 -18.68 0.79 0.75
CA HIS A 53 -17.75 -0.09 1.45
C HIS A 53 -16.73 0.76 2.23
N PHE A 54 -16.01 1.64 1.51
CA PHE A 54 -14.98 2.51 2.07
C PHE A 54 -15.53 3.52 3.09
N GLY A 55 -16.61 4.23 2.74
CA GLY A 55 -17.22 5.21 3.63
C GLY A 55 -17.77 4.61 4.94
N ASN A 56 -18.10 3.30 4.93
CA ASN A 56 -18.62 2.60 6.09
C ASN A 56 -17.56 1.83 6.87
N MET A 57 -16.29 1.77 6.43
CA MET A 57 -15.19 1.14 7.19
C MET A 57 -15.00 1.76 8.58
N LYS A 58 -15.54 2.96 8.82
CA LYS A 58 -15.59 3.61 10.13
C LYS A 58 -16.18 2.75 11.26
N VAL A 59 -16.99 1.73 10.93
CA VAL A 59 -17.55 0.79 11.91
C VAL A 59 -16.56 -0.30 12.35
N ILE A 60 -15.47 -0.51 11.61
CA ILE A 60 -14.43 -1.48 11.95
C ILE A 60 -13.66 -0.94 13.17
N PRO A 61 -13.55 -1.66 14.30
CA PRO A 61 -12.81 -1.18 15.46
C PRO A 61 -11.34 -0.89 15.14
N ARG A 62 -10.72 0.06 15.86
CA ARG A 62 -9.31 0.40 15.67
C ARG A 62 -8.35 -0.70 16.14
N VAL A 63 -8.73 -1.44 17.18
CA VAL A 63 -7.94 -2.54 17.76
C VAL A 63 -8.87 -3.69 18.13
N VAL A 64 -8.52 -4.91 17.74
CA VAL A 64 -9.17 -6.16 18.16
C VAL A 64 -8.09 -7.17 18.48
N ASP A 65 -8.18 -7.87 19.61
CA ASP A 65 -7.16 -8.87 20.03
C ASP A 65 -5.72 -8.33 20.04
N ASN A 66 -5.57 -7.04 20.40
CA ASN A 66 -4.31 -6.30 20.36
C ASN A 66 -3.69 -6.13 18.97
N ILE A 67 -4.48 -6.31 17.90
CA ILE A 67 -4.10 -6.04 16.51
C ILE A 67 -4.74 -4.74 16.06
N GLY A 68 -3.92 -3.80 15.60
CA GLY A 68 -4.36 -2.54 15.01
C GLY A 68 -4.90 -2.73 13.59
N ILE A 69 -5.98 -2.04 13.27
CA ILE A 69 -6.68 -2.16 11.98
C ILE A 69 -6.76 -0.79 11.33
N LEU A 70 -6.14 -0.68 10.15
CA LEU A 70 -6.25 0.51 9.30
C LEU A 70 -7.27 0.32 8.19
N ARG A 71 -7.89 1.43 7.82
CA ARG A 71 -8.94 1.54 6.83
C ARG A 71 -8.37 2.28 5.64
N GLY A 72 -8.05 1.56 4.58
CA GLY A 72 -7.47 2.13 3.37
C GLY A 72 -8.23 1.71 2.13
N ILE A 73 -7.60 1.99 1.00
CA ILE A 73 -8.10 1.68 -0.34
C ILE A 73 -6.90 1.49 -1.26
N GLU A 74 -6.98 0.54 -2.18
CA GLU A 74 -6.09 0.50 -3.33
C GLU A 74 -6.78 1.20 -4.52
N ALA A 75 -6.48 2.50 -4.67
CA ALA A 75 -6.93 3.29 -5.80
C ALA A 75 -6.23 2.86 -7.11
N ASN A 76 -6.96 2.97 -8.20
CA ASN A 76 -6.48 2.72 -9.53
C ASN A 76 -5.87 4.01 -10.10
N ILE A 77 -4.67 3.93 -10.66
CA ILE A 77 -4.08 5.01 -11.45
C ILE A 77 -4.82 5.07 -12.80
N LEU A 78 -5.30 6.26 -13.14
CA LEU A 78 -6.14 6.49 -14.32
C LEU A 78 -5.34 7.09 -15.48
N PRO A 79 -5.74 6.83 -16.73
CA PRO A 79 -5.15 7.49 -17.90
C PRO A 79 -5.54 8.97 -18.03
N GLU A 80 -6.70 9.33 -17.49
CA GLU A 80 -7.29 10.66 -17.56
C GLU A 80 -7.72 11.11 -16.16
N PRO A 81 -7.82 12.43 -15.90
CA PRO A 81 -8.32 12.95 -14.64
C PRO A 81 -9.70 12.38 -14.29
N PHE A 82 -9.86 11.93 -13.05
CA PHE A 82 -11.12 11.50 -12.50
C PHE A 82 -12.09 12.68 -12.43
N GLU A 83 -13.28 12.54 -13.04
CA GLU A 83 -14.22 13.64 -13.26
C GLU A 83 -14.56 14.42 -11.97
N GLN A 84 -14.68 13.72 -10.84
CA GLN A 84 -15.07 14.32 -9.57
C GLN A 84 -13.98 15.17 -8.91
N THR A 85 -12.70 14.88 -9.18
CA THR A 85 -11.57 15.46 -8.44
C THR A 85 -10.53 16.14 -9.33
N GLY A 86 -10.54 15.86 -10.63
CA GLY A 86 -9.51 16.28 -11.57
C GLY A 86 -8.15 15.61 -11.31
N LYS A 87 -8.11 14.47 -10.60
CA LYS A 87 -6.88 13.75 -10.22
C LYS A 87 -6.77 12.42 -10.96
N TRP A 88 -5.56 11.92 -11.19
CA TRP A 88 -5.31 10.66 -11.92
C TRP A 88 -5.48 9.39 -11.06
N VAL A 89 -6.37 9.45 -10.07
CA VAL A 89 -6.72 8.32 -9.20
C VAL A 89 -8.24 8.31 -8.98
N ASP A 90 -8.86 7.15 -8.97
CA ASP A 90 -10.32 6.98 -8.83
C ASP A 90 -10.81 7.06 -7.38
N LEU A 91 -10.36 8.10 -6.67
CA LEU A 91 -10.83 8.43 -5.32
C LEU A 91 -11.98 9.45 -5.41
N PRO A 92 -13.22 9.08 -5.03
CA PRO A 92 -14.34 10.02 -4.98
C PRO A 92 -14.07 11.22 -4.07
N SER A 93 -14.67 12.37 -4.42
CA SER A 93 -14.53 13.59 -3.62
C SER A 93 -15.01 13.36 -2.18
N GLY A 94 -14.20 13.76 -1.21
CA GLY A 94 -14.47 13.56 0.22
C GLY A 94 -14.21 12.15 0.75
N MET A 95 -13.84 11.16 -0.10
CA MET A 95 -13.58 9.79 0.34
C MET A 95 -12.44 9.69 1.36
N MET A 96 -11.37 10.47 1.15
CA MET A 96 -10.19 10.46 2.03
C MET A 96 -10.50 10.84 3.50
N ALA A 97 -11.65 11.47 3.79
CA ALA A 97 -12.06 11.75 5.16
C ALA A 97 -12.47 10.49 5.95
N TYR A 98 -12.74 9.38 5.26
CA TYR A 98 -13.11 8.09 5.86
C TYR A 98 -11.96 7.09 5.88
N LEU A 99 -10.82 7.45 5.29
CA LEU A 99 -9.67 6.58 5.06
C LEU A 99 -8.44 7.08 5.82
N ASP A 100 -7.73 6.13 6.41
CA ASP A 100 -6.45 6.37 7.06
C ASP A 100 -5.36 6.64 6.02
N PHE A 101 -5.40 5.95 4.88
CA PHE A 101 -4.47 6.15 3.77
C PHE A 101 -5.02 5.58 2.45
N ALA A 102 -4.37 5.92 1.33
CA ALA A 102 -4.62 5.31 0.04
C ALA A 102 -3.31 4.79 -0.58
N ILE A 103 -3.43 3.63 -1.24
CA ILE A 103 -2.46 3.10 -2.20
C ILE A 103 -2.92 3.54 -3.59
N ALA A 104 -2.01 3.87 -4.51
CA ALA A 104 -2.31 4.00 -5.93
C ALA A 104 -1.49 3.02 -6.75
N SER A 105 -2.17 2.28 -7.63
CA SER A 105 -1.59 1.14 -8.35
C SER A 105 -2.09 1.09 -9.80
N PHE A 106 -1.31 0.44 -10.67
CA PHE A 106 -1.76 0.11 -12.02
C PHE A 106 -2.44 -1.27 -12.04
N HIS A 107 -3.65 -1.31 -12.61
CA HIS A 107 -4.39 -2.57 -12.83
C HIS A 107 -4.84 -2.67 -14.27
N GLU A 108 -4.50 -3.78 -14.93
CA GLU A 108 -4.79 -4.02 -16.35
C GLU A 108 -6.26 -3.87 -16.73
N PRO A 109 -7.23 -4.28 -15.89
CA PRO A 109 -8.65 -4.07 -16.20
C PRO A 109 -9.08 -2.60 -16.24
N VAL A 110 -8.32 -1.70 -15.60
CA VAL A 110 -8.61 -0.25 -15.56
C VAL A 110 -7.78 0.50 -16.60
N ILE A 111 -6.53 0.11 -16.78
CA ILE A 111 -5.61 0.76 -17.71
C ILE A 111 -4.67 -0.26 -18.34
N ALA A 112 -4.74 -0.42 -19.67
CA ALA A 112 -3.78 -1.25 -20.38
C ALA A 112 -2.35 -0.70 -20.22
N PRO A 113 -1.33 -1.58 -20.12
CA PRO A 113 0.08 -1.22 -20.22
C PRO A 113 0.40 -0.23 -21.33
N ARG A 114 1.19 0.81 -21.02
CA ARG A 114 1.64 1.81 -22.00
C ARG A 114 3.16 1.89 -22.10
N SER A 115 3.65 2.86 -22.87
CA SER A 115 5.08 3.13 -22.97
C SER A 115 5.66 3.53 -21.61
N ARG A 116 6.98 3.33 -21.45
CA ARG A 116 7.70 3.70 -20.21
C ARG A 116 7.43 5.15 -19.80
N GLN A 117 7.49 6.06 -20.76
CA GLN A 117 7.26 7.48 -20.53
C GLN A 117 5.83 7.78 -20.06
N GLU A 118 4.83 7.13 -20.66
CA GLU A 118 3.44 7.32 -20.26
C GLU A 118 3.17 6.77 -18.87
N ASN A 119 3.65 5.56 -18.56
CA ASN A 119 3.49 4.96 -17.23
C ASN A 119 4.17 5.81 -16.14
N THR A 120 5.40 6.28 -16.39
CA THR A 120 6.11 7.20 -15.49
C THR A 120 5.27 8.45 -15.20
N ARG A 121 4.78 9.11 -16.26
CA ARG A 121 3.97 10.33 -16.11
C ARG A 121 2.69 10.07 -15.33
N MET A 122 1.97 8.98 -15.63
CA MET A 122 0.74 8.63 -14.91
C MET A 122 0.99 8.34 -13.43
N MET A 123 2.08 7.63 -13.11
CA MET A 123 2.47 7.35 -11.73
C MET A 123 2.88 8.61 -10.97
N ILE A 124 3.64 9.52 -11.60
CA ILE A 124 3.98 10.82 -11.01
C ILE A 124 2.73 11.66 -10.78
N ASN A 125 1.78 11.70 -11.72
CA ASN A 125 0.51 12.41 -11.52
C ASN A 125 -0.29 11.85 -10.33
N ALA A 126 -0.23 10.53 -10.09
CA ALA A 126 -0.87 9.91 -8.93
C ALA A 126 -0.16 10.32 -7.61
N ILE A 127 1.18 10.35 -7.61
CA ILE A 127 1.99 10.82 -6.48
C ILE A 127 1.68 12.29 -6.15
N GLU A 128 1.71 13.17 -7.15
CA GLU A 128 1.48 14.61 -7.02
C GLU A 128 0.00 14.98 -6.76
N SER A 129 -0.90 13.99 -6.74
CA SER A 129 -2.32 14.22 -6.49
C SER A 129 -2.59 14.81 -5.11
N GLY A 130 -1.73 14.51 -4.13
CA GLY A 130 -1.91 14.81 -2.70
C GLY A 130 -2.87 13.86 -1.98
N LEU A 131 -3.38 12.84 -2.67
CA LEU A 131 -4.38 11.90 -2.12
C LEU A 131 -3.79 10.56 -1.70
N VAL A 132 -2.55 10.25 -2.11
CA VAL A 132 -1.93 8.93 -2.02
C VAL A 132 -0.80 8.95 -1.01
N GLN A 133 -0.64 7.87 -0.25
CA GLN A 133 0.46 7.69 0.72
C GLN A 133 1.43 6.59 0.29
N ILE A 134 0.99 5.66 -0.57
CA ILE A 134 1.79 4.54 -1.06
C ILE A 134 1.53 4.36 -2.56
N VAL A 135 2.58 4.15 -3.35
CA VAL A 135 2.43 3.55 -4.70
C VAL A 135 2.57 2.04 -4.58
N GLY A 136 1.54 1.30 -5.01
CA GLY A 136 1.49 -0.15 -4.94
C GLY A 136 2.20 -0.82 -6.11
N HIS A 137 2.91 -1.91 -5.81
CA HIS A 137 3.68 -2.76 -6.74
C HIS A 137 4.34 -2.06 -7.96
N PRO A 138 5.08 -0.92 -7.80
CA PRO A 138 5.72 -0.20 -8.91
C PRO A 138 6.85 -0.98 -9.61
N GLY A 139 7.24 -2.14 -9.10
CA GLY A 139 8.13 -3.10 -9.77
C GLY A 139 7.42 -4.05 -10.76
N ASN A 140 6.16 -3.78 -11.12
CA ASN A 140 5.44 -4.57 -12.11
C ASN A 140 6.05 -4.38 -13.53
N PRO A 141 6.61 -5.43 -14.18
CA PRO A 141 7.23 -5.31 -15.49
C PRO A 141 6.23 -4.97 -16.61
N ASN A 142 4.93 -5.22 -16.41
CA ASN A 142 3.92 -4.85 -17.40
C ASN A 142 3.76 -3.32 -17.51
N TYR A 143 4.12 -2.57 -16.46
CA TYR A 143 4.13 -1.11 -16.47
C TYR A 143 5.55 -0.61 -16.27
N PRO A 144 6.43 -0.71 -17.28
CA PRO A 144 7.78 -0.21 -17.14
C PRO A 144 7.74 1.29 -16.81
N ILE A 145 8.53 1.71 -15.83
CA ILE A 145 8.65 3.10 -15.40
C ILE A 145 10.12 3.53 -15.39
N ASP A 146 10.34 4.84 -15.41
CA ASP A 146 11.59 5.44 -14.99
C ASP A 146 11.62 5.52 -13.47
N GLN A 147 12.37 4.62 -12.84
CA GLN A 147 12.39 4.50 -11.38
C GLN A 147 13.02 5.71 -10.71
N ASP A 148 13.99 6.39 -11.34
CA ASP A 148 14.65 7.56 -10.75
C ASP A 148 13.67 8.74 -10.68
N GLU A 149 12.94 8.99 -11.76
CA GLU A 149 11.92 10.04 -11.80
C GLU A 149 10.78 9.76 -10.80
N VAL A 150 10.30 8.51 -10.74
CA VAL A 150 9.23 8.11 -9.80
C VAL A 150 9.69 8.21 -8.35
N VAL A 151 10.89 7.72 -8.02
CA VAL A 151 11.43 7.78 -6.65
C VAL A 151 11.64 9.22 -6.20
N ARG A 152 12.12 10.08 -7.09
CA ARG A 152 12.26 11.51 -6.81
C ARG A 152 10.91 12.17 -6.52
N ALA A 153 9.92 11.95 -7.38
CA ALA A 153 8.57 12.46 -7.15
C ALA A 153 7.98 11.94 -5.83
N ALA A 154 8.17 10.65 -5.53
CA ALA A 154 7.70 10.03 -4.29
C ALA A 154 8.34 10.70 -3.06
N LYS A 155 9.66 10.94 -3.10
CA LYS A 155 10.38 11.68 -2.05
C LYS A 155 9.86 13.09 -1.86
N ASP A 156 9.71 13.84 -2.94
CA ASP A 156 9.31 15.24 -2.91
C ASP A 156 7.87 15.42 -2.38
N ASN A 157 7.03 14.38 -2.49
CA ASN A 157 5.62 14.41 -2.06
C ASN A 157 5.32 13.57 -0.80
N ASN A 158 6.34 13.09 -0.10
CA ASN A 158 6.21 12.19 1.05
C ASN A 158 5.41 10.90 0.76
N VAL A 159 5.58 10.26 -0.39
CA VAL A 159 4.87 9.02 -0.77
C VAL A 159 5.82 7.83 -0.67
N LEU A 160 5.37 6.73 -0.05
CA LEU A 160 6.15 5.50 0.02
C LEU A 160 6.04 4.70 -1.28
N LEU A 161 7.09 3.95 -1.60
CA LEU A 161 7.06 2.97 -2.69
C LEU A 161 6.99 1.56 -2.10
N GLU A 162 6.03 0.76 -2.57
CA GLU A 162 5.80 -0.59 -2.05
C GLU A 162 6.79 -1.61 -2.62
N ILE A 163 7.38 -2.39 -1.72
CA ILE A 163 7.98 -3.68 -2.05
C ILE A 163 6.94 -4.77 -1.76
N ASN A 164 6.22 -5.14 -2.81
CA ASN A 164 5.07 -6.03 -2.76
C ASN A 164 5.51 -7.50 -2.79
N ASN A 165 5.19 -8.28 -1.75
CA ASN A 165 5.66 -9.66 -1.66
C ASN A 165 5.06 -10.56 -2.75
N SER A 166 3.77 -10.39 -3.08
CA SER A 166 3.11 -11.19 -4.13
C SER A 166 3.77 -11.05 -5.51
N SER A 167 4.38 -9.89 -5.80
CA SER A 167 5.12 -9.66 -7.05
C SER A 167 6.29 -10.63 -7.25
N PHE A 168 6.94 -11.08 -6.17
CA PHE A 168 8.15 -11.92 -6.28
C PHE A 168 7.85 -13.38 -6.65
N TYR A 169 6.65 -13.88 -6.35
CA TYR A 169 6.37 -15.32 -6.45
C TYR A 169 5.06 -15.70 -7.14
N MET A 170 4.09 -14.79 -7.32
CA MET A 170 2.75 -15.16 -7.78
C MET A 170 2.13 -14.19 -8.81
N SER A 171 1.98 -12.90 -8.49
CA SER A 171 1.09 -12.03 -9.29
C SER A 171 1.72 -11.50 -10.58
N ARG A 172 3.02 -11.21 -10.59
CA ARG A 172 3.67 -10.37 -11.62
C ARG A 172 5.03 -10.96 -12.03
N THR A 173 4.98 -11.97 -12.91
CA THR A 173 6.19 -12.67 -13.37
C THR A 173 7.22 -11.70 -13.95
N GLY A 174 8.45 -11.78 -13.46
CA GLY A 174 9.56 -10.89 -13.88
C GLY A 174 9.82 -9.71 -12.94
N SER A 175 8.97 -9.49 -11.91
CA SER A 175 9.16 -8.39 -10.96
C SER A 175 10.44 -8.44 -10.12
N ASN A 176 11.09 -9.60 -9.96
CA ASN A 176 12.28 -9.74 -9.09
C ASN A 176 13.38 -8.72 -9.40
N GLU A 177 13.76 -8.57 -10.68
CA GLU A 177 14.80 -7.63 -11.08
C GLU A 177 14.35 -6.17 -10.92
N HIS A 178 13.09 -5.88 -11.26
CA HIS A 178 12.52 -4.54 -11.16
C HIS A 178 12.35 -4.07 -9.71
N CYS A 179 11.89 -4.94 -8.81
CA CYS A 179 11.77 -4.67 -7.38
C CYS A 179 13.15 -4.52 -6.71
N THR A 180 14.14 -5.33 -7.11
CA THR A 180 15.52 -5.18 -6.62
C THR A 180 16.12 -3.85 -7.08
N SER A 181 15.98 -3.52 -8.37
CA SER A 181 16.45 -2.24 -8.91
C SER A 181 15.74 -1.05 -8.26
N LEU A 182 14.44 -1.17 -7.98
CA LEU A 182 13.67 -0.14 -7.28
C LEU A 182 14.22 0.11 -5.88
N LEU A 183 14.51 -0.95 -5.10
CA LEU A 183 15.14 -0.83 -3.78
C LEU A 183 16.46 -0.06 -3.84
N GLU A 184 17.32 -0.37 -4.81
CA GLU A 184 18.60 0.32 -5.01
C GLU A 184 18.38 1.81 -5.37
N VAL A 185 17.37 2.13 -6.17
CA VAL A 185 17.06 3.52 -6.53
C VAL A 185 16.52 4.27 -5.32
N VAL A 186 15.58 3.69 -4.57
CA VAL A 186 15.08 4.29 -3.31
C VAL A 186 16.22 4.54 -2.33
N ASP A 187 17.16 3.60 -2.24
CA ASP A 187 18.35 3.72 -1.40
C ASP A 187 19.20 4.94 -1.79
N ARG A 188 19.57 5.04 -3.08
CA ARG A 188 20.36 6.16 -3.63
C ARG A 188 19.71 7.53 -3.42
N HIS A 189 18.37 7.59 -3.40
CA HIS A 189 17.64 8.83 -3.16
C HIS A 189 17.45 9.16 -1.69
N ASP A 190 17.97 8.35 -0.76
CA ASP A 190 17.75 8.50 0.68
C ASP A 190 16.24 8.62 1.00
N TRP A 191 15.47 7.65 0.49
CA TRP A 191 14.02 7.60 0.65
C TRP A 191 13.52 6.32 1.30
N LYS A 192 12.21 6.27 1.59
CA LYS A 192 11.54 5.25 2.40
C LYS A 192 10.72 4.28 1.54
N ILE A 193 10.51 3.06 2.05
CA ILE A 193 9.62 2.05 1.46
C ILE A 193 8.49 1.66 2.40
N SER A 194 7.44 1.07 1.82
CA SER A 194 6.50 0.19 2.51
C SER A 194 6.71 -1.25 2.05
N VAL A 195 6.25 -2.21 2.85
CA VAL A 195 6.20 -3.63 2.48
C VAL A 195 4.78 -4.11 2.70
N GLY A 196 4.19 -4.72 1.67
CA GLY A 196 2.81 -5.20 1.67
C GLY A 196 2.73 -6.62 1.11
N SER A 197 1.79 -7.41 1.61
CA SER A 197 1.61 -8.80 1.15
C SER A 197 0.81 -8.87 -0.14
N ASP A 198 -0.13 -7.92 -0.34
CA ASP A 198 -1.17 -7.97 -1.37
C ASP A 198 -2.05 -9.22 -1.22
N ALA A 199 -2.29 -9.59 0.04
CA ALA A 199 -3.01 -10.80 0.39
C ALA A 199 -4.47 -10.72 -0.06
N HIS A 200 -4.86 -11.62 -0.96
CA HIS A 200 -6.26 -11.87 -1.36
C HIS A 200 -6.90 -13.01 -0.57
N ILE A 201 -6.14 -13.63 0.33
CA ILE A 201 -6.59 -14.57 1.34
C ILE A 201 -5.78 -14.31 2.61
N SER A 202 -6.43 -14.30 3.77
CA SER A 202 -5.79 -13.95 5.06
C SER A 202 -4.61 -14.87 5.43
N LEU A 203 -4.57 -16.08 4.85
CA LEU A 203 -3.43 -17.00 4.97
C LEU A 203 -2.12 -16.46 4.40
N GLU A 204 -2.15 -15.38 3.60
CA GLU A 204 -0.96 -14.70 3.07
C GLU A 204 -0.64 -13.39 3.78
N VAL A 205 -1.49 -12.89 4.68
CA VAL A 205 -1.23 -11.63 5.42
C VAL A 205 0.10 -11.71 6.17
N GLY A 206 0.94 -10.69 6.08
CA GLY A 206 2.25 -10.67 6.76
C GLY A 206 3.30 -11.62 6.18
N HIS A 207 3.02 -12.32 5.09
CA HIS A 207 4.02 -13.10 4.38
C HIS A 207 4.91 -12.15 3.58
N PHE A 208 6.16 -11.98 4.01
CA PHE A 208 7.11 -11.01 3.47
C PHE A 208 8.48 -11.63 3.11
N ASP A 209 8.58 -12.96 3.06
CA ASP A 209 9.87 -13.65 3.00
C ASP A 209 10.71 -13.22 1.78
N TYR A 210 10.07 -13.13 0.60
CA TYR A 210 10.75 -12.73 -0.64
C TYR A 210 11.12 -11.24 -0.64
N ALA A 211 10.22 -10.38 -0.16
CA ALA A 211 10.50 -8.95 -0.01
C ALA A 211 11.68 -8.71 0.96
N ILE A 212 11.70 -9.41 2.09
CA ILE A 212 12.78 -9.35 3.09
C ILE A 212 14.10 -9.87 2.51
N GLU A 213 14.08 -10.94 1.71
CA GLU A 213 15.27 -11.43 1.02
C GLU A 213 15.85 -10.36 0.08
N ALA A 214 15.01 -9.74 -0.75
CA ALA A 214 15.42 -8.67 -1.65
C ALA A 214 15.99 -7.46 -0.89
N ILE A 215 15.32 -7.03 0.19
CA ILE A 215 15.78 -5.95 1.08
C ILE A 215 17.16 -6.25 1.66
N ARG A 216 17.37 -7.48 2.18
CA ARG A 216 18.66 -7.91 2.73
C ARG A 216 19.75 -7.99 1.68
N LYS A 217 19.42 -8.45 0.47
CA LYS A 217 20.36 -8.57 -0.64
C LYS A 217 20.89 -7.21 -1.10
N VAL A 218 20.02 -6.20 -1.16
CA VAL A 218 20.41 -4.81 -1.47
C VAL A 218 21.15 -4.16 -0.29
N GLY A 219 20.89 -4.62 0.95
CA GLY A 219 21.41 -3.97 2.14
C GLY A 219 20.63 -2.70 2.50
N PHE A 220 19.36 -2.62 2.08
CA PHE A 220 18.51 -1.46 2.30
C PHE A 220 18.29 -1.24 3.82
N PRO A 221 18.44 -0.01 4.33
CA PRO A 221 18.54 0.20 5.76
C PRO A 221 17.18 0.11 6.46
N GLU A 222 17.15 -0.57 7.60
CA GLU A 222 15.90 -0.90 8.29
C GLU A 222 15.15 0.35 8.79
N ASP A 223 15.83 1.47 9.05
CA ASP A 223 15.24 2.73 9.51
C ASP A 223 14.36 3.43 8.46
N ARG A 224 14.59 3.14 7.17
CA ARG A 224 13.79 3.64 6.04
C ARG A 224 12.65 2.70 5.62
N ILE A 225 12.34 1.69 6.42
CA ILE A 225 11.18 0.82 6.24
C ILE A 225 10.05 1.31 7.16
N ALA A 226 9.05 1.97 6.56
CA ALA A 226 7.95 2.58 7.31
C ALA A 226 7.06 1.53 7.99
N THR A 227 6.87 0.38 7.35
CA THR A 227 6.03 -0.73 7.84
C THR A 227 6.74 -1.66 8.82
N LEU A 228 7.97 -1.34 9.25
CA LEU A 228 8.71 -2.18 10.18
C LEU A 228 7.93 -2.42 11.49
N ASN A 229 7.25 -1.38 12.00
CA ASN A 229 6.38 -1.47 13.17
C ASN A 229 5.29 -0.38 13.18
N PRO A 230 4.26 -0.51 14.05
CA PRO A 230 3.12 0.41 14.08
C PRO A 230 3.52 1.85 14.39
N ALA A 231 4.45 2.07 15.33
CA ALA A 231 4.89 3.41 15.71
C ALA A 231 5.45 4.19 14.51
N ARG A 232 6.27 3.54 13.68
CA ARG A 232 6.84 4.16 12.47
C ARG A 232 5.78 4.46 11.41
N PHE A 233 4.89 3.50 11.15
CA PHE A 233 3.87 3.71 10.11
C PHE A 233 2.85 4.76 10.53
N LEU A 234 2.43 4.77 11.80
CA LEU A 234 1.54 5.81 12.34
C LEU A 234 2.20 7.19 12.37
N ALA A 235 3.51 7.28 12.68
CA ALA A 235 4.25 8.53 12.58
C ALA A 235 4.25 9.06 11.14
N PHE A 236 4.51 8.20 10.15
CA PHE A 236 4.42 8.54 8.73
C PHE A 236 3.01 9.04 8.35
N LEU A 237 1.95 8.36 8.78
CA LEU A 237 0.58 8.84 8.54
C LEU A 237 0.30 10.18 9.26
N GLY A 238 0.95 10.43 10.40
CA GLY A 238 0.92 11.72 11.10
C GLY A 238 1.56 12.85 10.31
N GLU A 239 2.61 12.58 9.52
CA GLU A 239 3.21 13.54 8.57
C GLU A 239 2.22 13.94 7.45
N HIS A 240 1.15 13.16 7.23
CA HIS A 240 0.04 13.42 6.32
C HIS A 240 -1.23 13.93 7.03
N ASP A 241 -1.12 14.42 8.27
CA ASP A 241 -2.24 14.91 9.08
C ASP A 241 -3.36 13.88 9.28
N LYS A 242 -3.04 12.58 9.26
CA LYS A 242 -4.04 11.52 9.43
C LYS A 242 -4.42 11.34 10.91
N PRO A 243 -5.72 11.48 11.28
CA PRO A 243 -6.16 11.37 12.68
C PRO A 243 -5.80 10.04 13.34
N VAL A 244 -5.72 8.96 12.55
CA VAL A 244 -5.40 7.61 13.06
C VAL A 244 -4.06 7.56 13.79
N SER A 245 -3.10 8.43 13.44
CA SER A 245 -1.82 8.55 14.12
C SER A 245 -2.01 8.84 15.62
N ALA A 246 -2.92 9.78 15.94
CA ALA A 246 -3.27 10.11 17.31
C ALA A 246 -4.19 9.06 17.95
N GLU A 247 -5.20 8.57 17.21
CA GLU A 247 -6.16 7.58 17.71
C GLU A 247 -5.52 6.26 18.17
N LEU A 248 -4.41 5.86 17.52
CA LEU A 248 -3.68 4.64 17.83
C LEU A 248 -2.37 4.87 18.60
N ASN A 249 -2.05 6.11 19.00
CA ASN A 249 -0.77 6.44 19.63
C ASN A 249 -0.55 5.71 20.97
N GLU A 250 -1.55 5.72 21.85
CA GLU A 250 -1.47 5.03 23.15
C GLU A 250 -1.28 3.52 22.98
N TRP A 251 -2.06 2.93 22.06
CA TRP A 251 -1.95 1.51 21.72
C TRP A 251 -0.56 1.18 21.15
N ALA A 252 -0.06 1.94 20.19
CA ALA A 252 1.24 1.70 19.58
C ALA A 252 2.39 1.82 20.59
N THR A 253 2.29 2.76 21.53
CA THR A 253 3.26 2.93 22.63
C THR A 253 3.25 1.72 23.56
N SER A 254 2.09 1.14 23.84
CA SER A 254 1.94 -0.05 24.71
C SER A 254 2.60 -1.31 24.14
N LEU A 255 2.84 -1.39 22.83
CA LEU A 255 3.50 -2.53 22.18
C LEU A 255 5.02 -2.56 22.39
N SER A 256 5.61 -1.44 22.80
CA SER A 256 7.06 -1.29 23.01
C SER A 256 7.46 -1.39 24.49
N ALA A 257 6.47 -1.50 25.39
CA ALA A 257 6.63 -1.63 26.84
C ALA A 257 6.66 -3.11 27.24
#